data_AF-A0A401QL62-F1
#
_entry.id   AF-A0A401QL62-F1
#
_cell.length_a   1.000
_cell.length_b   1.000
_cell.length_c   1.000
_cell.angle_alpha   90.00
_cell.angle_beta   90.00
_cell.angle_gamma   90.00
#
_symmetry.space_group_name_H-M   'P 1'
#
loop_
_entity.id
_entity.type
_entity.pdbx_description
1 polymer ?
#
loop_
_entity_poly.entity_id
_entity_poly.type
_entity_poly.pdbx_seq_one_letter_code
_entity_poly.pdbx_strand_id
1 'polypeptide(L)'
;DQVYGDQDMHDVVRKHCMDYLVKNADYFSNYVTEDFTTYINRKRMSSCHGNHIEMQAMAEMYNRPVEVYQYSMAGEENLGTGSSQPPPRGLRVPLLRSEPLRDWKQSQRVLAM
;
A
#
# COMPACT_ATOMS: atom_id res chain seq x y z
N ASP A 1 -4.54 -5.94 12.54
CA ASP A 1 -4.62 -4.69 13.32
C ASP A 1 -5.55 -3.64 12.70
N GLN A 2 -5.32 -3.13 11.49
CA GLN A 2 -6.14 -2.03 10.93
C GLN A 2 -7.54 -2.43 10.41
N VAL A 3 -7.71 -3.68 9.95
CA VAL A 3 -8.99 -4.19 9.42
C VAL A 3 -9.86 -4.78 10.54
N TYR A 4 -9.24 -5.56 11.43
CA TYR A 4 -9.94 -6.33 12.46
C TYR A 4 -9.61 -5.93 13.90
N GLY A 5 -8.72 -4.95 14.13
CA GLY A 5 -8.25 -4.60 15.49
C GLY A 5 -7.30 -5.62 16.12
N ASP A 6 -6.96 -6.68 15.39
CA ASP A 6 -6.20 -7.83 15.88
C ASP A 6 -5.07 -8.18 14.90
N GLN A 7 -3.85 -8.31 15.41
CA GLN A 7 -2.67 -8.66 14.61
C GLN A 7 -2.68 -10.11 14.15
N ASP A 8 -3.35 -11.02 14.88
CA ASP A 8 -3.38 -12.44 14.59
C ASP A 8 -4.21 -12.78 13.33
N MET A 9 -5.04 -11.83 12.88
CA MET A 9 -5.86 -11.98 11.67
C MET A 9 -5.12 -11.68 10.35
N HIS A 10 -3.79 -11.46 10.40
CA HIS A 10 -3.01 -11.11 9.21
C HIS A 10 -3.07 -12.18 8.11
N ASP A 11 -3.13 -13.46 8.48
CA ASP A 11 -3.21 -14.56 7.52
C ASP A 11 -4.56 -14.63 6.81
N VAL A 12 -5.64 -14.28 7.51
CA VAL A 12 -6.98 -14.18 6.92
C VAL A 12 -7.03 -13.03 5.91
N VAL A 13 -6.50 -11.86 6.28
CA VAL A 13 -6.41 -10.69 5.38
C VAL A 13 -5.58 -11.03 4.15
N ARG A 14 -4.43 -11.68 4.32
CA ARG A 14 -3.57 -12.13 3.22
C ARG A 14 -4.30 -13.09 2.30
N LYS A 15 -4.99 -14.09 2.86
CA LYS A 15 -5.78 -15.05 2.07
C LYS A 15 -6.83 -14.34 1.23
N HIS A 16 -7.64 -13.46 1.84
CA HIS A 16 -8.68 -12.73 1.12
C HIS A 16 -8.11 -11.81 0.03
N CYS A 17 -7.00 -11.12 0.31
CA CYS A 17 -6.33 -10.27 -0.67
C CYS A 17 -5.87 -11.09 -1.91
N MET A 18 -5.23 -12.25 -1.68
CA MET A 18 -4.79 -13.11 -2.78
C MET A 18 -5.95 -13.73 -3.56
N ASP A 19 -7.04 -14.10 -2.88
CA ASP A 19 -8.24 -14.62 -3.53
C ASP A 19 -8.91 -13.54 -4.40
N TYR A 20 -8.92 -12.27 -3.94
CA TYR A 20 -9.42 -11.13 -4.73
C TYR A 20 -8.56 -10.86 -5.96
N LEU A 21 -7.22 -10.93 -5.84
CA LEU A 21 -6.31 -10.77 -6.97
C LEU A 21 -6.52 -11.84 -8.04
N VAL A 22 -6.69 -13.10 -7.64
CA VAL A 22 -6.99 -14.20 -8.57
C VAL A 22 -8.33 -13.99 -9.27
N LYS A 23 -9.36 -13.55 -8.54
CA LYS A 23 -10.69 -13.28 -9.11
C LYS A 23 -10.65 -12.17 -10.18
N ASN A 24 -9.70 -11.25 -10.09
CA ASN A 24 -9.55 -10.10 -10.98
C ASN A 24 -8.23 -10.16 -11.79
N ALA A 25 -7.75 -11.37 -12.10
CA ALA A 25 -6.44 -11.59 -12.71
C ALA A 25 -6.26 -10.83 -14.04
N ASP A 26 -7.31 -10.73 -14.85
CA ASP A 26 -7.28 -10.01 -16.14
C ASP A 26 -6.86 -8.55 -16.00
N TYR A 27 -7.19 -7.92 -14.88
CA TYR A 27 -6.78 -6.54 -14.56
C TYR A 27 -5.40 -6.52 -13.90
N PHE A 28 -5.22 -7.26 -12.81
CA PHE A 28 -4.03 -7.15 -11.96
C PHE A 28 -2.76 -7.74 -12.59
N SER A 29 -2.89 -8.73 -13.47
CA SER A 29 -1.74 -9.36 -14.14
C SER A 29 -0.92 -8.35 -14.96
N ASN A 30 -1.56 -7.33 -15.53
CA ASN A 30 -0.89 -6.25 -16.28
C ASN A 30 0.09 -5.42 -15.44
N TYR A 31 0.00 -5.49 -14.11
CA TYR A 31 0.81 -4.70 -13.19
C TYR A 31 1.91 -5.53 -12.51
N VAL A 32 1.86 -6.86 -12.66
CA VAL A 32 2.84 -7.82 -12.17
C VAL A 32 3.86 -8.10 -13.28
N THR A 33 5.15 -8.05 -12.96
CA THR A 33 6.24 -8.24 -13.94
C THR A 33 6.74 -9.68 -14.06
N GLU A 34 6.19 -10.58 -13.27
CA GLU A 34 6.47 -12.03 -13.28
C GLU A 34 5.21 -12.81 -13.66
N ASP A 35 5.32 -14.13 -13.80
CA ASP A 35 4.14 -14.99 -13.97
C ASP A 35 3.14 -14.79 -12.82
N PHE A 36 1.88 -14.51 -13.16
CA PHE A 36 0.88 -14.12 -12.17
C PHE A 36 0.59 -15.24 -11.16
N THR A 37 0.60 -16.50 -11.60
CA THR A 37 0.37 -17.65 -10.70
C THR A 37 1.52 -17.78 -9.70
N THR A 38 2.76 -17.64 -10.17
CA THR A 38 3.98 -17.65 -9.35
C THR A 38 3.96 -16.49 -8.33
N TYR A 39 3.56 -15.30 -8.76
CA TYR A 39 3.38 -14.13 -7.89
C TYR A 39 2.40 -14.42 -6.75
N ILE A 40 1.21 -14.93 -7.08
CA ILE A 40 0.16 -15.26 -6.11
C ILE A 40 0.64 -16.33 -5.12
N ASN A 41 1.25 -17.41 -5.61
CA ASN A 41 1.75 -18.48 -4.76
C ASN A 41 2.79 -17.98 -3.75
N ARG A 42 3.70 -17.10 -4.20
CA ARG A 42 4.71 -16.49 -3.34
C ARG A 42 4.08 -15.56 -2.30
N LYS A 43 3.12 -14.73 -2.71
CA LYS A 43 2.45 -13.75 -1.83
C LYS A 43 1.47 -14.37 -0.82
N ARG A 44 1.04 -15.61 -1.04
CA ARG A 44 0.28 -16.40 -0.04
C ARG A 44 1.12 -16.83 1.16
N MET A 45 2.45 -16.86 1.05
CA MET A 45 3.32 -17.20 2.18
C MET A 45 3.28 -16.10 3.24
N SER A 46 3.17 -16.48 4.52
CA SER A 46 3.08 -15.55 5.65
C SER A 46 4.34 -14.67 5.80
N SER A 47 5.50 -15.19 5.39
CA SER A 47 6.79 -14.50 5.37
C SER A 47 6.95 -13.48 4.24
N CYS A 48 6.02 -13.43 3.28
CA CYS A 48 6.11 -12.50 2.17
C CYS A 48 5.49 -11.14 2.52
N HIS A 49 6.26 -10.08 2.28
CA HIS A 49 5.80 -8.70 2.45
C HIS A 49 4.79 -8.30 1.36
N GLY A 50 3.78 -7.52 1.74
CA GLY A 50 2.84 -6.88 0.82
C GLY A 50 3.44 -5.63 0.17
N ASN A 51 2.97 -5.32 -1.04
CA ASN A 51 3.37 -4.16 -1.85
C ASN A 51 2.12 -3.37 -2.31
N HIS A 52 2.32 -2.43 -3.24
CA HIS A 52 1.27 -1.58 -3.79
C HIS A 52 0.09 -2.32 -4.41
N ILE A 53 0.32 -3.45 -5.09
CA ILE A 53 -0.75 -4.27 -5.68
C ILE A 53 -1.67 -4.81 -4.57
N GLU A 54 -1.10 -5.30 -3.46
CA GLU A 54 -1.89 -5.76 -2.32
C GLU A 54 -2.65 -4.61 -1.65
N MET A 55 -2.03 -3.44 -1.52
CA MET A 55 -2.69 -2.26 -0.96
C MET A 55 -3.90 -1.84 -1.79
N GLN A 56 -3.77 -1.80 -3.11
CA GLN A 56 -4.88 -1.50 -4.02
C GLN A 56 -6.00 -2.55 -3.90
N ALA A 57 -5.65 -3.84 -3.96
CA ALA A 57 -6.61 -4.92 -3.84
C ALA A 57 -7.39 -4.87 -2.52
N MET A 58 -6.70 -4.58 -1.41
CA MET A 58 -7.36 -4.41 -0.11
C MET A 58 -8.28 -3.18 -0.07
N ALA A 59 -7.86 -2.05 -0.66
CA ALA A 59 -8.69 -0.85 -0.71
C ALA A 59 -10.00 -1.08 -1.47
N GLU A 60 -9.92 -1.78 -2.61
CA GLU A 60 -11.09 -2.16 -3.41
C GLU A 60 -11.96 -3.18 -2.69
N MET A 61 -11.37 -4.26 -2.16
CA MET A 61 -12.08 -5.35 -1.49
C MET A 61 -12.87 -4.86 -0.26
N TYR A 62 -12.29 -3.95 0.54
CA TYR A 62 -12.94 -3.40 1.73
C TYR A 62 -13.74 -2.12 1.44
N ASN A 63 -13.76 -1.63 0.19
CA ASN A 63 -14.36 -0.36 -0.22
C ASN A 63 -13.96 0.79 0.74
N ARG A 64 -12.68 0.79 1.16
CA ARG A 64 -12.12 1.73 2.13
C ARG A 64 -10.78 2.25 1.60
N PRO A 65 -10.58 3.58 1.51
CA PRO A 65 -9.31 4.12 1.06
C PRO A 65 -8.19 3.74 2.02
N VAL A 66 -7.03 3.39 1.46
CA VAL A 66 -5.78 3.16 2.20
C VAL A 66 -4.97 4.45 2.14
N GLU A 67 -4.64 5.01 3.30
CA GLU A 67 -3.79 6.19 3.42
C GLU A 67 -2.40 5.74 3.91
N VAL A 68 -1.36 6.07 3.14
CA VAL A 68 0.04 5.76 3.50
C VAL A 68 0.71 7.04 3.96
N TYR A 69 1.25 7.02 5.18
CA TYR A 69 1.96 8.15 5.77
C TYR A 69 3.46 7.86 5.74
N GLN A 70 4.24 8.78 5.18
CA GLN A 70 5.69 8.73 5.19
C GLN A 70 6.24 9.91 5.99
N TYR A 71 7.15 9.63 6.90
CA TYR A 71 7.91 10.66 7.58
C TYR A 71 9.06 11.11 6.66
N SER A 72 9.08 12.38 6.27
CA SER A 72 10.19 12.99 5.55
C SER A 72 11.03 13.81 6.53
N MET A 73 12.30 13.44 6.71
CA MET A 73 13.27 14.21 7.48
C MET A 73 13.79 15.38 6.63
N ALA A 74 12.89 16.24 6.15
CA ALA A 74 13.27 17.50 5.53
C ALA A 74 13.11 18.60 6.59
N GLY A 75 14.12 18.77 7.45
CA GLY A 75 14.02 19.73 8.54
C GLY A 75 15.21 19.75 9.50
N GLU A 76 16.44 19.89 8.99
CA GLU A 76 17.55 20.41 9.79
C GLU A 76 18.25 21.56 9.07
N GLU A 77 17.53 22.67 8.90
CA GLU A 77 18.14 23.99 8.74
C GLU A 77 17.22 25.08 9.30
N ASN A 78 17.31 25.29 10.62
CA ASN A 78 17.37 26.60 11.30
C ASN A 78 16.86 26.53 12.75
N LEU A 79 17.68 27.09 13.64
CA LEU A 79 17.46 27.35 15.06
C LEU A 79 16.04 27.86 15.39
N GLY A 80 15.46 27.33 16.48
CA GLY A 80 14.46 28.09 17.25
C GLY A 80 13.35 27.27 17.91
N THR A 81 13.52 27.00 19.21
CA THR A 81 12.48 26.80 20.23
C THR A 81 11.37 25.76 19.99
N GLY A 82 11.36 24.77 20.89
CA GLY A 82 10.37 23.70 20.94
C GLY A 82 8.92 24.20 20.99
N SER A 83 8.10 23.60 20.14
CA SER A 83 6.71 23.30 20.43
C SER A 83 6.38 21.96 19.76
N SER A 84 5.69 21.09 20.50
CA SER A 84 5.20 19.80 20.01
C SER A 84 4.13 20.02 18.95
N GLN A 85 4.52 20.37 17.73
CA GLN A 85 3.61 20.35 16.59
C GLN A 85 3.65 18.95 15.97
N PRO A 86 2.48 18.31 15.71
CA PRO A 86 2.46 17.17 14.83
C PRO A 86 3.05 17.58 13.47
N PRO A 87 3.80 16.70 12.79
CA PRO A 87 4.51 17.05 11.56
C PRO A 87 3.55 17.71 10.56
N PRO A 88 4.01 18.73 9.81
CA PRO A 88 3.16 19.45 8.88
C PRO A 88 2.67 18.48 7.82
N ARG A 89 1.34 18.28 7.79
CA ARG A 89 0.55 17.46 6.85
C ARG A 89 1.41 16.75 5.81
N GLY A 90 1.91 15.56 6.20
CA GLY A 90 2.47 14.61 5.26
C GLY A 90 1.49 14.43 4.11
N LEU A 91 2.01 14.31 2.90
CA LEU A 91 1.22 14.12 1.67
C LEU A 91 0.12 13.09 1.94
N ARG A 92 -1.09 13.60 2.20
CA ARG A 92 -2.27 12.77 2.22
C ARG A 92 -2.43 12.40 0.76
N VAL A 93 -2.17 11.14 0.45
CA VAL A 93 -2.58 10.57 -0.83
C VAL A 93 -3.88 9.83 -0.51
N PRO A 94 -5.06 10.50 -0.52
CA PRO A 94 -6.29 9.74 -0.57
C PRO A 94 -6.20 8.90 -1.84
N LEU A 95 -6.26 7.58 -1.69
CA LEU A 95 -6.48 6.66 -2.80
C LEU A 95 -7.91 6.91 -3.30
N LEU A 96 -8.10 8.01 -4.03
CA LEU A 96 -9.40 8.50 -4.45
C LEU A 96 -9.87 7.65 -5.62
N ARG A 97 -10.50 6.50 -5.32
CA ARG A 97 -11.48 5.70 -6.08
C ARG A 97 -11.32 5.49 -7.61
N SER A 98 -10.28 5.98 -8.28
CA SER A 98 -10.15 5.96 -9.74
C SER A 98 -8.71 6.11 -10.28
N GLU A 99 -7.69 6.28 -9.44
CA GLU A 99 -6.30 6.38 -9.92
C GLU A 99 -5.80 4.99 -10.38
N PRO A 100 -5.42 4.80 -11.66
CA PRO A 100 -4.89 3.54 -12.15
C PRO A 100 -3.57 3.16 -11.46
N LEU A 101 -3.32 1.86 -11.24
CA LEU A 101 -2.04 1.33 -10.74
C LEU A 101 -0.79 1.81 -11.51
N ARG A 102 -0.96 2.37 -12.73
CA ARG A 102 0.10 3.04 -13.50
C ARG A 102 0.70 4.24 -12.77
N ASP A 103 -0.11 5.05 -12.08
CA ASP A 103 0.35 6.29 -11.46
C ASP A 103 1.17 6.02 -10.20
N TRP A 104 0.91 4.91 -9.51
CA TRP A 104 1.75 4.42 -8.41
C TRP A 104 3.21 4.16 -8.81
N LYS A 105 3.44 3.61 -10.03
CA LYS A 105 4.81 3.40 -10.54
C LYS A 105 5.51 4.74 -10.83
N GLN A 106 4.76 5.76 -11.23
CA GLN A 106 5.27 7.10 -11.49
C GLN A 106 5.59 7.84 -10.18
N SER A 107 4.73 7.76 -9.16
CA SER A 107 4.94 8.38 -7.85
C SER A 107 6.17 7.82 -7.11
N GLN A 108 6.52 6.54 -7.31
CA GLN A 108 7.74 5.95 -6.75
C GLN A 108 9.04 6.49 -7.39
N ARG A 109 9.00 6.98 -8.64
CA ARG A 109 10.17 7.63 -9.27
C ARG A 109 10.46 9.00 -8.67
N VAL A 110 9.45 9.69 -8.15
CA VAL A 110 9.60 11.01 -7.51
C VAL A 110 10.10 10.88 -6.06
N LEU A 111 9.91 9.71 -5.44
CA LEU A 111 10.37 9.39 -4.08
C LEU A 111 11.75 8.72 -4.02
N ALA A 112 12.32 8.34 -5.18
CA ALA A 112 13.63 7.70 -5.29
C ALA A 112 14.73 8.62 -5.83
N MET A 113 14.52 9.95 -5.83
CA MET A 113 15.50 11.00 -6.07
C MET A 113 15.78 11.75 -4.77
#